data_AF-A0A2N8ELM6-F1
#
_entry.id   AF-A0A2N8ELM6-F1
#
_cell.length_a   1.000
_cell.length_b   1.000
_cell.length_c   1.000
_cell.angle_alpha   90.00
_cell.angle_beta   90.00
_cell.angle_gamma   90.00
#
_symmetry.space_group_name_H-M   'P 1'
#
loop_
_entity.id
_entity.type
_entity.pdbx_description
1 polymer ?
#
loop_
_entity_poly.entity_id
_entity_poly.type
_entity_poly.pdbx_seq_one_letter_code
_entity_poly.pdbx_strand_id
1 'polypeptide(L)'
;DKPYIAHALHDDQHPDHVTLGKRDYTRNVLRTPANNKLRMEDRRGEEHVKLSTDYGGKSQLNLGHLVDAQKQKRGEGFELRTDDWGSLRAGKGLFISADGQAKAQGAVLDMAAAVGRLQQAGEQLQQLSVDAQAAKAEPADVAAQINLLRQDLEQLKSQVLLLSAPQGIALTSGQHLQLAAEKNLMLNAGGEADLSVVKRLFIGVGQGLSLFVRKLGIQMIANQGAVSVQAQNDRMELIARHGLDITSTEDEIHITAKKKITLNGGGSYLSLDECRIESGTAGDHNVKAAHFEYSGPASMKATHRDYPQSLSKQTLRFNVSQAPNANRQVWAGMPYTLYADGAELKQGVLDASGQLLIDHQVVTRGYRLVMTNGVTYQIPVPTDYRNAEQAQLANRGLHNHPSQAHAEVSQPTSHTDHRGLYATVMEGASDQEGKTP
;
A
#
# COMPACT_ATOMS: atom_id res chain seq x y z
N ASP A 1 -20.57 23.87 60.77
CA ASP A 1 -21.98 23.74 61.21
C ASP A 1 -22.80 22.86 60.29
N LYS A 2 -22.76 21.53 60.49
CA LYS A 2 -23.79 20.63 59.97
C LYS A 2 -24.45 19.93 61.17
N PRO A 3 -25.78 19.80 61.19
CA PRO A 3 -26.47 19.22 62.33
C PRO A 3 -26.11 17.73 62.47
N TYR A 4 -25.79 17.34 63.70
CA TYR A 4 -25.59 15.97 64.14
C TYR A 4 -26.90 15.49 64.78
N ILE A 5 -27.47 14.39 64.27
CA ILE A 5 -28.64 13.75 64.89
C ILE A 5 -28.11 12.59 65.72
N ALA A 6 -28.14 12.77 67.03
CA ALA A 6 -27.61 11.82 67.99
C ALA A 6 -28.56 10.63 68.22
N HIS A 7 -29.88 10.86 68.15
CA HIS A 7 -30.93 9.87 68.43
C HIS A 7 -32.21 10.21 67.66
N ALA A 8 -32.93 9.20 67.17
CA ALA A 8 -34.31 9.32 66.72
C ALA A 8 -35.15 8.35 67.56
N LEU A 9 -36.08 8.87 68.36
CA LEU A 9 -37.08 8.08 69.06
C LEU A 9 -38.39 8.16 68.27
N HIS A 10 -38.90 6.99 67.89
CA HIS A 10 -40.14 6.85 67.14
C HIS A 10 -41.31 6.63 68.11
N ASP A 11 -42.33 7.48 68.07
CA ASP A 11 -43.62 7.25 68.72
C ASP A 11 -44.78 7.66 67.80
N ASP A 12 -46.00 7.22 68.16
CA ASP A 12 -47.23 7.42 67.37
C ASP A 12 -47.69 8.89 67.29
N GLN A 13 -47.15 9.78 68.15
CA GLN A 13 -47.50 11.20 68.19
C GLN A 13 -46.52 12.10 67.43
N HIS A 14 -45.34 11.57 67.06
CA HIS A 14 -44.32 12.26 66.27
C HIS A 14 -44.04 11.53 64.94
N PRO A 15 -44.93 11.66 63.94
CA PRO A 15 -44.71 11.06 62.62
C PRO A 15 -43.47 11.67 61.95
N ASP A 16 -42.69 10.81 61.30
CA ASP A 16 -41.45 11.18 60.63
C ASP A 16 -41.66 12.34 59.63
N HIS A 17 -40.99 13.47 59.87
CA HIS A 17 -40.96 14.58 58.91
C HIS A 17 -40.32 14.17 57.57
N VAL A 18 -39.62 13.04 57.53
CA VAL A 18 -39.15 12.35 56.35
C VAL A 18 -40.26 11.50 55.73
N THR A 19 -41.18 12.15 55.01
CA THR A 19 -42.21 11.44 54.24
C THR A 19 -41.64 10.87 52.93
N LEU A 20 -41.77 9.55 52.74
CA LEU A 20 -41.36 8.79 51.54
C LEU A 20 -41.86 9.41 50.22
N GLY A 21 -43.08 9.96 50.19
CA GLY A 21 -43.69 10.52 48.98
C GLY A 21 -42.97 11.72 48.36
N LYS A 22 -42.22 12.51 49.15
CA LYS A 22 -41.42 13.66 48.65
C LYS A 22 -39.99 13.28 48.27
N ARG A 23 -39.57 12.02 48.44
CA ARG A 23 -38.16 11.68 48.64
C ARG A 23 -37.53 10.71 47.66
N ASP A 24 -37.93 10.72 46.38
CA ASP A 24 -37.25 9.86 45.38
C ASP A 24 -37.26 8.39 45.87
N TYR A 25 -38.38 7.92 46.42
CA TYR A 25 -38.45 6.66 47.20
C TYR A 25 -38.08 5.41 46.41
N THR A 26 -38.09 5.50 45.08
CA THR A 26 -37.66 4.45 44.16
C THR A 26 -36.16 4.50 43.87
N ARG A 27 -35.41 5.45 44.43
CA ARG A 27 -34.02 5.71 44.09
C ARG A 27 -33.06 5.35 45.22
N ASN A 28 -32.26 4.33 44.97
CA ASN A 28 -31.19 3.85 45.82
C ASN A 28 -29.87 4.53 45.43
N VAL A 29 -29.16 5.16 46.38
CA VAL A 29 -27.90 5.88 46.09
C VAL A 29 -26.82 5.58 47.14
N LEU A 30 -25.70 5.01 46.69
CA LEU A 30 -24.43 5.00 47.41
C LEU A 30 -23.61 6.20 46.93
N ARG A 31 -23.43 7.21 47.79
CA ARG A 31 -22.71 8.45 47.46
C ARG A 31 -21.61 8.76 48.47
N THR A 32 -20.40 8.98 47.97
CA THR A 32 -19.25 9.44 48.78
C THR A 32 -19.23 10.97 48.91
N PRO A 33 -18.46 11.57 49.84
CA PRO A 33 -18.32 13.03 49.97
C PRO A 33 -17.78 13.72 48.72
N ALA A 34 -16.91 13.06 47.95
CA ALA A 34 -16.40 13.54 46.67
C ALA A 34 -17.41 13.33 45.51
N ASN A 35 -18.67 13.02 45.82
CA ASN A 35 -19.75 12.79 44.86
C ASN A 35 -19.49 11.65 43.86
N ASN A 36 -18.61 10.69 44.19
CA ASN A 36 -18.63 9.38 43.54
C ASN A 36 -19.94 8.69 43.91
N LYS A 37 -20.67 8.20 42.91
CA LYS A 37 -22.01 7.66 43.07
C LYS A 37 -22.20 6.35 42.32
N LEU A 38 -22.84 5.40 43.00
CA LEU A 38 -23.63 4.33 42.40
C LEU A 38 -25.10 4.59 42.72
N ARG A 39 -25.91 4.83 41.70
CA ARG A 39 -27.35 5.10 41.81
C ARG A 39 -28.13 4.04 41.05
N MET A 40 -29.20 3.53 41.64
CA MET A 40 -30.17 2.64 41.01
C MET A 40 -31.56 3.25 41.20
N GLU A 41 -32.30 3.41 40.11
CA GLU A 41 -33.68 3.88 40.08
C GLU A 41 -34.59 2.71 39.75
N ASP A 42 -35.57 2.47 40.61
CA ASP A 42 -36.51 1.35 40.52
C ASP A 42 -37.93 1.79 40.10
N ARG A 43 -38.11 3.04 39.69
CA ARG A 43 -39.39 3.51 39.15
C ARG A 43 -39.73 2.69 37.91
N ARG A 44 -40.86 1.98 37.96
CA ARG A 44 -41.26 1.02 36.92
C ARG A 44 -41.41 1.69 35.55
N GLY A 45 -40.74 1.14 34.54
CA GLY A 45 -40.67 1.69 33.18
C GLY A 45 -39.67 2.84 33.00
N GLU A 46 -39.02 3.30 34.07
CA GLU A 46 -37.99 4.35 34.08
C GLU A 46 -36.73 3.87 34.83
N GLU A 47 -36.52 2.55 34.89
CA GLU A 47 -35.41 1.97 35.65
C GLU A 47 -34.07 2.37 35.04
N HIS A 48 -33.10 2.70 35.90
CA HIS A 48 -31.75 2.99 35.44
C HIS A 48 -30.67 2.77 36.52
N VAL A 49 -29.45 2.51 36.06
CA VAL A 49 -28.26 2.43 36.90
C VAL A 49 -27.26 3.49 36.45
N LYS A 50 -26.66 4.20 37.40
CA LYS A 50 -25.64 5.23 37.15
C LYS A 50 -24.43 5.02 38.05
N LEU A 51 -23.27 4.82 37.45
CA LEU A 51 -21.96 4.88 38.10
C LEU A 51 -21.27 6.17 37.64
N SER A 52 -20.88 7.04 38.59
CA SER A 52 -20.35 8.38 38.28
C SER A 52 -19.22 8.76 39.23
N THR A 53 -18.21 9.43 38.68
CA THR A 53 -17.30 10.32 39.42
C THR A 53 -17.46 11.75 38.91
N ASP A 54 -16.99 12.76 39.65
CA ASP A 54 -16.95 14.15 39.18
C ASP A 54 -15.65 14.47 38.41
N TYR A 55 -14.62 13.65 38.55
CA TYR A 55 -13.38 13.76 37.78
C TYR A 55 -13.65 13.61 36.27
N GLY A 56 -12.84 14.26 35.42
CA GLY A 56 -12.97 14.21 33.96
C GLY A 56 -14.31 14.73 33.45
N GLY A 57 -14.80 15.81 34.04
CA GLY A 57 -16.04 16.48 33.63
C GLY A 57 -17.33 15.70 33.91
N LYS A 58 -17.26 14.69 34.80
CA LYS A 58 -18.25 13.66 35.14
C LYS A 58 -18.14 12.35 34.35
N SER A 59 -17.05 11.62 34.48
CA SER A 59 -16.93 10.28 33.86
C SER A 59 -18.00 9.32 34.41
N GLN A 60 -18.80 8.74 33.52
CA GLN A 60 -20.02 8.00 33.87
C GLN A 60 -20.28 6.79 32.98
N LEU A 61 -20.83 5.74 33.60
CA LEU A 61 -21.59 4.67 32.97
C LEU A 61 -23.06 4.81 33.39
N ASN A 62 -23.96 5.02 32.42
CA ASN A 62 -25.40 5.10 32.64
C ASN A 62 -26.09 3.97 31.85
N LEU A 63 -27.02 3.23 32.46
CA LEU A 63 -27.75 2.10 31.87
C LEU A 63 -29.27 2.27 32.08
N GLY A 64 -30.11 1.97 31.10
CA GLY A 64 -31.57 1.99 31.20
C GLY A 64 -32.22 3.30 30.71
N HIS A 65 -33.02 3.95 31.56
CA HIS A 65 -33.67 5.24 31.30
C HIS A 65 -32.80 6.40 31.82
N LEU A 66 -31.99 7.00 30.95
CA LEU A 66 -31.00 8.01 31.34
C LEU A 66 -31.69 9.35 31.60
N VAL A 67 -31.43 9.95 32.77
CA VAL A 67 -31.98 11.26 33.16
C VAL A 67 -30.91 12.30 33.43
N ASP A 68 -31.24 13.56 33.19
CA ASP A 68 -30.44 14.72 33.57
C ASP A 68 -30.54 15.06 35.08
N ALA A 69 -30.02 16.22 35.49
CA ALA A 69 -30.06 16.66 36.89
C ALA A 69 -31.49 17.01 37.37
N GLN A 70 -32.36 17.40 36.45
CA GLN A 70 -33.77 17.74 36.63
C GLN A 70 -34.68 16.49 36.54
N LYS A 71 -34.08 15.30 36.39
CA LYS A 71 -34.76 14.01 36.21
C LYS A 71 -35.54 13.92 34.89
N GLN A 72 -35.26 14.80 33.93
CA GLN A 72 -35.83 14.69 32.59
C GLN A 72 -35.05 13.65 31.79
N LYS A 73 -35.79 12.86 30.99
CA LYS A 73 -35.21 11.86 30.11
C LYS A 73 -34.26 12.53 29.12
N ARG A 74 -33.03 12.06 29.05
CA ARG A 74 -32.00 12.51 28.08
C ARG A 74 -31.51 11.40 27.14
N GLY A 75 -31.91 10.15 27.37
CA GLY A 75 -31.56 9.02 26.52
C GLY A 75 -32.05 7.69 27.05
N GLU A 76 -31.87 6.63 26.25
CA GLU A 76 -32.19 5.24 26.58
C GLU A 76 -31.05 4.31 26.15
N GLY A 77 -30.92 3.16 26.81
CA GLY A 77 -29.91 2.17 26.50
C GLY A 77 -28.71 2.27 27.44
N PHE A 78 -27.51 2.45 26.89
CA PHE A 78 -26.31 2.68 27.70
C PHE A 78 -25.52 3.88 27.18
N GLU A 79 -24.86 4.57 28.09
CA GLU A 79 -23.92 5.64 27.77
C GLU A 79 -22.66 5.45 28.61
N LEU A 80 -21.52 5.41 27.94
CA LEU A 80 -20.20 5.58 28.54
C LEU A 80 -19.68 6.95 28.09
N ARG A 81 -19.53 7.89 29.04
CA ARG A 81 -19.11 9.27 28.75
C ARG A 81 -18.01 9.76 29.69
N THR A 82 -17.17 10.66 29.19
CA THR A 82 -16.14 11.39 29.92
C THR A 82 -15.75 12.62 29.10
N ASP A 83 -15.26 13.68 29.75
CA ASP A 83 -14.70 14.84 29.06
C ASP A 83 -13.18 14.66 28.81
N ASP A 84 -12.58 13.67 29.49
CA ASP A 84 -11.19 13.22 29.26
C ASP A 84 -11.13 12.12 28.16
N TRP A 85 -10.09 11.29 28.15
CA TRP A 85 -9.96 10.18 27.20
C TRP A 85 -10.86 8.99 27.53
N GLY A 86 -11.45 8.38 26.49
CA GLY A 86 -12.08 7.07 26.56
C GLY A 86 -11.19 6.00 25.95
N SER A 87 -11.09 4.83 26.59
CA SER A 87 -10.33 3.68 26.05
C SER A 87 -11.12 2.39 26.24
N LEU A 88 -11.37 1.68 25.14
CA LEU A 88 -11.89 0.30 25.13
C LEU A 88 -10.76 -0.62 24.66
N ARG A 89 -10.32 -1.54 25.52
CA ARG A 89 -9.23 -2.48 25.22
C ARG A 89 -9.66 -3.90 25.55
N ALA A 90 -9.63 -4.78 24.57
CA ALA A 90 -9.95 -6.20 24.73
C ALA A 90 -8.85 -7.05 24.07
N GLY A 91 -8.05 -7.72 24.88
CA GLY A 91 -6.87 -8.49 24.42
C GLY A 91 -7.20 -9.76 23.62
N LYS A 92 -8.49 -10.10 23.47
CA LYS A 92 -8.99 -11.18 22.61
C LYS A 92 -9.81 -10.65 21.42
N GLY A 93 -9.72 -9.35 21.14
CA GLY A 93 -10.54 -8.68 20.12
C GLY A 93 -11.78 -7.98 20.67
N LEU A 94 -12.39 -7.13 19.84
CA LEU A 94 -13.55 -6.31 20.17
C LEU A 94 -14.62 -6.47 19.09
N PHE A 95 -15.86 -6.74 19.50
CA PHE A 95 -17.03 -6.77 18.62
C PHE A 95 -17.97 -5.64 18.99
N ILE A 96 -18.22 -4.72 18.05
CA ILE A 96 -19.17 -3.61 18.21
C ILE A 96 -20.28 -3.82 17.18
N SER A 97 -21.50 -4.02 17.67
CA SER A 97 -22.63 -4.39 16.82
C SER A 97 -23.89 -3.59 17.12
N ALA A 98 -24.61 -3.23 16.05
CA ALA A 98 -25.99 -2.77 16.09
C ALA A 98 -26.99 -3.88 15.67
N ASP A 99 -26.54 -5.13 15.57
CA ASP A 99 -27.41 -6.29 15.40
C ASP A 99 -28.19 -6.54 16.72
N GLY A 100 -29.51 -6.71 16.62
CA GLY A 100 -30.36 -6.87 17.80
C GLY A 100 -30.19 -8.25 18.46
N GLN A 101 -30.04 -8.27 19.79
CA GLN A 101 -30.06 -9.49 20.59
C GLN A 101 -31.06 -9.33 21.76
N ALA A 102 -32.32 -9.69 21.50
CA ALA A 102 -33.41 -9.45 22.44
C ALA A 102 -33.16 -10.15 23.78
N LYS A 103 -33.26 -9.39 24.88
CA LYS A 103 -33.11 -9.89 26.26
C LYS A 103 -31.78 -10.64 26.49
N ALA A 104 -30.72 -10.31 25.75
CA ALA A 104 -29.44 -11.02 25.78
C ALA A 104 -29.58 -12.55 25.58
N GLN A 105 -30.59 -12.99 24.81
CA GLN A 105 -30.76 -14.40 24.46
C GLN A 105 -29.77 -14.76 23.34
N GLY A 106 -28.65 -15.36 23.73
CA GLY A 106 -27.58 -15.78 22.82
C GLY A 106 -26.21 -15.67 23.47
N ALA A 107 -25.17 -15.95 22.69
CA ALA A 107 -23.80 -15.74 23.13
C ALA A 107 -23.45 -14.24 23.09
N VAL A 108 -22.55 -13.79 23.97
CA VAL A 108 -22.01 -12.40 23.95
C VAL A 108 -21.38 -12.05 22.60
N LEU A 109 -20.83 -13.04 21.91
CA LEU A 109 -20.18 -12.92 20.60
C LEU A 109 -21.03 -13.53 19.47
N ASP A 110 -22.37 -13.51 19.59
CA ASP A 110 -23.22 -13.90 18.48
C ASP A 110 -23.07 -12.90 17.32
N MET A 111 -22.40 -13.37 16.25
CA MET A 111 -22.00 -12.57 15.11
C MET A 111 -22.40 -13.22 13.78
N ALA A 112 -23.36 -14.15 13.80
CA ALA A 112 -23.77 -14.90 12.61
C ALA A 112 -24.17 -13.97 11.44
N ALA A 113 -24.88 -12.88 11.74
CA ALA A 113 -25.25 -11.88 10.74
C ALA A 113 -24.03 -11.15 10.14
N ALA A 114 -23.07 -10.74 10.98
CA ALA A 114 -21.86 -10.05 10.55
C ALA A 114 -20.97 -10.95 9.68
N VAL A 115 -20.73 -12.19 10.15
CA VAL A 115 -19.95 -13.20 9.43
C VAL A 115 -20.63 -13.56 8.11
N GLY A 116 -21.95 -13.76 8.10
CA GLY A 116 -22.70 -14.06 6.87
C GLY A 116 -22.57 -12.98 5.79
N ARG A 117 -22.61 -11.69 6.17
CA ARG A 117 -22.37 -10.58 5.22
C ARG A 117 -20.95 -10.61 4.65
N LEU A 118 -19.93 -10.89 5.47
CA LEU A 118 -18.55 -11.01 5.01
C LEU A 118 -18.31 -12.22 4.11
N GLN A 119 -18.96 -13.35 4.40
CA GLN A 119 -18.93 -14.56 3.55
C GLN A 119 -19.53 -14.26 2.17
N GLN A 120 -20.73 -13.66 2.14
CA GLN A 120 -21.39 -13.28 0.88
C GLN A 120 -20.54 -12.32 0.05
N ALA A 121 -19.94 -11.31 0.68
CA ALA A 121 -19.03 -10.38 -0.01
C ALA A 121 -17.80 -11.10 -0.59
N GLY A 122 -17.24 -12.06 0.15
CA GLY A 122 -16.12 -12.88 -0.32
C GLY A 122 -16.48 -13.76 -1.53
N GLU A 123 -17.66 -14.38 -1.54
CA GLU A 123 -18.14 -15.18 -2.67
C GLU A 123 -18.34 -14.33 -3.94
N GLN A 124 -18.91 -13.13 -3.80
CA GLN A 124 -19.08 -12.19 -4.91
C GLN A 124 -17.72 -11.75 -5.48
N LEU A 125 -16.77 -11.40 -4.60
CA LEU A 125 -15.43 -11.01 -5.02
C LEU A 125 -14.67 -12.18 -5.68
N GLN A 126 -14.86 -13.42 -5.20
CA GLN A 126 -14.26 -14.60 -5.80
C GLN A 126 -14.68 -14.78 -7.26
N GLN A 127 -15.98 -14.63 -7.54
CA GLN A 127 -16.48 -14.72 -8.92
C GLN A 127 -15.89 -13.61 -9.80
N LEU A 128 -15.86 -12.37 -9.30
CA LEU A 128 -15.29 -11.25 -10.05
C LEU A 128 -13.78 -11.43 -10.32
N SER A 129 -13.05 -11.97 -9.35
CA SER A 129 -11.61 -12.25 -9.45
C SER A 129 -11.32 -13.35 -10.50
N VAL A 130 -12.15 -14.40 -10.54
CA VAL A 130 -12.05 -15.45 -11.58
C VAL A 130 -12.34 -14.88 -12.97
N ASP A 131 -13.37 -14.04 -13.11
CA ASP A 131 -13.69 -13.38 -14.38
C ASP A 131 -12.54 -12.46 -14.84
N ALA A 132 -11.92 -11.72 -13.91
CA ALA A 132 -10.74 -10.88 -14.17
C ALA A 132 -9.55 -11.72 -14.67
N GLN A 133 -9.27 -12.84 -14.00
CA GLN A 133 -8.20 -13.76 -14.39
C GLN A 133 -8.45 -14.37 -15.78
N ALA A 134 -9.69 -14.76 -16.09
CA ALA A 134 -10.07 -15.26 -17.42
C ALA A 134 -9.87 -14.20 -18.53
N ALA A 135 -9.99 -12.91 -18.18
CA ALA A 135 -9.69 -11.78 -19.05
C ALA A 135 -8.21 -11.35 -19.04
N LYS A 136 -7.32 -12.13 -18.39
CA LYS A 136 -5.88 -11.83 -18.22
C LYS A 136 -5.59 -10.55 -17.43
N ALA A 137 -6.53 -10.10 -16.59
CA ALA A 137 -6.29 -9.08 -15.59
C ALA A 137 -5.70 -9.71 -14.30
N GLU A 138 -5.05 -8.88 -13.46
CA GLU A 138 -4.52 -9.34 -12.18
C GLU A 138 -5.68 -9.59 -11.19
N PRO A 139 -5.78 -10.78 -10.58
CA PRO A 139 -6.88 -11.12 -9.68
C PRO A 139 -6.75 -10.40 -8.33
N ALA A 140 -7.88 -10.21 -7.65
CA ALA A 140 -7.88 -9.76 -6.26
C ALA A 140 -7.40 -10.88 -5.32
N ASP A 141 -6.73 -10.52 -4.21
CA ASP A 141 -6.32 -11.45 -3.15
C ASP A 141 -7.50 -11.84 -2.25
N VAL A 142 -8.41 -12.63 -2.82
CA VAL A 142 -9.60 -13.13 -2.13
C VAL A 142 -9.22 -14.14 -1.03
N ALA A 143 -8.10 -14.84 -1.19
CA ALA A 143 -7.60 -15.78 -0.21
C ALA A 143 -7.29 -15.08 1.13
N ALA A 144 -6.63 -13.92 1.09
CA ALA A 144 -6.39 -13.14 2.30
C ALA A 144 -7.68 -12.69 2.99
N GLN A 145 -8.73 -12.35 2.24
CA GLN A 145 -10.03 -11.96 2.81
C GLN A 145 -10.68 -13.13 3.55
N ILE A 146 -10.70 -14.30 2.90
CA ILE A 146 -11.29 -15.52 3.47
C ILE A 146 -10.53 -15.96 4.71
N ASN A 147 -9.19 -15.85 4.69
CA ASN A 147 -8.35 -16.18 5.84
C ASN A 147 -8.63 -15.26 7.03
N LEU A 148 -8.68 -13.94 6.80
CA LEU A 148 -9.05 -12.97 7.85
C LEU A 148 -10.41 -13.32 8.47
N LEU A 149 -11.39 -13.68 7.64
CA LEU A 149 -12.73 -14.02 8.13
C LEU A 149 -12.72 -15.28 9.02
N ARG A 150 -12.18 -16.39 8.50
CA ARG A 150 -12.28 -17.71 9.17
C ARG A 150 -11.32 -17.86 10.34
N GLN A 151 -10.11 -17.33 10.20
CA GLN A 151 -9.04 -17.54 11.17
C GLN A 151 -9.07 -16.50 12.28
N ASP A 152 -9.50 -15.27 11.99
CA ASP A 152 -9.36 -14.16 12.94
C ASP A 152 -10.71 -13.58 13.40
N LEU A 153 -11.62 -13.24 12.48
CA LEU A 153 -12.86 -12.53 12.79
C LEU A 153 -13.92 -13.42 13.45
N GLU A 154 -14.14 -14.64 12.93
CA GLU A 154 -15.08 -15.59 13.52
C GLU A 154 -14.77 -15.85 14.99
N GLN A 155 -15.73 -15.55 15.87
CA GLN A 155 -15.60 -15.65 17.33
C GLN A 155 -14.44 -14.84 17.93
N LEU A 156 -13.85 -13.90 17.19
CA LEU A 156 -12.65 -13.16 17.58
C LEU A 156 -11.52 -14.12 18.01
N LYS A 157 -11.22 -15.12 17.18
CA LYS A 157 -10.11 -16.07 17.40
C LYS A 157 -8.75 -15.37 17.53
N SER A 158 -8.63 -14.15 16.99
CA SER A 158 -7.44 -13.28 17.06
C SER A 158 -7.77 -11.89 17.62
N GLN A 159 -6.73 -11.06 17.79
CA GLN A 159 -6.85 -9.69 18.31
C GLN A 159 -7.39 -8.73 17.24
N VAL A 160 -8.68 -8.83 16.93
CA VAL A 160 -9.33 -8.08 15.83
C VAL A 160 -10.48 -7.20 16.32
N LEU A 161 -10.83 -6.18 15.53
CA LEU A 161 -12.02 -5.36 15.71
C LEU A 161 -13.03 -5.69 14.59
N LEU A 162 -14.23 -6.10 14.97
CA LEU A 162 -15.35 -6.27 14.05
C LEU A 162 -16.44 -5.23 14.34
N LEU A 163 -16.78 -4.43 13.33
CA LEU A 163 -17.90 -3.49 13.35
C LEU A 163 -19.04 -4.05 12.48
N SER A 164 -20.25 -4.15 13.02
CA SER A 164 -21.43 -4.61 12.28
C SER A 164 -22.64 -3.74 12.54
N ALA A 165 -23.36 -3.40 11.47
CA ALA A 165 -24.67 -2.76 11.57
C ALA A 165 -25.56 -3.18 10.38
N PRO A 166 -26.80 -3.64 10.63
CA PRO A 166 -27.69 -4.11 9.57
C PRO A 166 -28.23 -2.99 8.68
N GLN A 167 -28.19 -1.74 9.15
CA GLN A 167 -28.75 -0.56 8.46
C GLN A 167 -27.68 0.45 8.05
N GLY A 168 -26.40 0.04 8.06
CA GLY A 168 -25.28 0.87 7.58
C GLY A 168 -24.35 1.38 8.69
N ILE A 169 -23.15 1.79 8.27
CA ILE A 169 -22.10 2.38 9.11
C ILE A 169 -21.65 3.67 8.40
N ALA A 170 -21.59 4.78 9.14
CA ALA A 170 -21.05 6.04 8.65
C ALA A 170 -19.78 6.41 9.43
N LEU A 171 -18.71 6.74 8.71
CA LEU A 171 -17.45 7.24 9.27
C LEU A 171 -17.27 8.68 8.78
N THR A 172 -17.15 9.63 9.71
CA THR A 172 -17.00 11.06 9.39
C THR A 172 -15.88 11.68 10.21
N SER A 173 -15.24 12.72 9.67
CA SER A 173 -14.19 13.47 10.35
C SER A 173 -14.27 14.93 9.94
N GLY A 174 -14.06 15.85 10.88
CA GLY A 174 -13.96 17.28 10.59
C GLY A 174 -12.64 17.69 9.94
N GLN A 175 -11.66 16.78 9.88
CA GLN A 175 -10.34 17.01 9.28
C GLN A 175 -9.96 15.84 8.36
N HIS A 176 -9.21 14.87 8.88
CA HIS A 176 -8.69 13.76 8.10
C HIS A 176 -9.36 12.44 8.50
N LEU A 177 -9.58 11.57 7.52
CA LEU A 177 -9.91 10.17 7.71
C LEU A 177 -8.79 9.36 7.07
N GLN A 178 -8.09 8.54 7.85
CA GLN A 178 -6.98 7.70 7.37
C GLN A 178 -7.31 6.22 7.60
N LEU A 179 -7.21 5.43 6.54
CA LEU A 179 -7.29 3.98 6.57
C LEU A 179 -5.94 3.43 6.14
N ALA A 180 -5.30 2.66 7.01
CA ALA A 180 -3.97 2.11 6.76
C ALA A 180 -3.94 0.65 7.22
N ALA A 181 -3.35 -0.21 6.39
CA ALA A 181 -3.11 -1.61 6.66
C ALA A 181 -1.71 -1.99 6.16
N GLU A 182 -0.96 -2.77 6.92
CA GLU A 182 0.39 -3.21 6.55
C GLU A 182 0.37 -4.24 5.42
N LYS A 183 -0.66 -5.08 5.39
CA LYS A 183 -0.83 -6.12 4.36
C LYS A 183 -1.81 -5.67 3.28
N ASN A 184 -3.11 -5.73 3.57
CA ASN A 184 -4.15 -5.56 2.57
C ASN A 184 -5.23 -4.58 3.06
N LEU A 185 -5.67 -3.69 2.16
CA LEU A 185 -6.89 -2.89 2.30
C LEU A 185 -7.91 -3.39 1.27
N MET A 186 -9.10 -3.78 1.74
CA MET A 186 -10.15 -4.34 0.90
C MET A 186 -11.43 -3.51 1.06
N LEU A 187 -12.01 -3.10 -0.06
CA LEU A 187 -13.28 -2.34 -0.11
C LEU A 187 -14.23 -3.11 -1.02
N ASN A 188 -15.27 -3.69 -0.43
CA ASN A 188 -16.24 -4.53 -1.13
C ASN A 188 -17.63 -3.91 -1.03
N ALA A 189 -18.33 -3.84 -2.15
CA ALA A 189 -19.72 -3.40 -2.22
C ALA A 189 -20.53 -4.38 -3.09
N GLY A 190 -21.66 -4.86 -2.58
CA GLY A 190 -22.58 -5.70 -3.36
C GLY A 190 -23.44 -4.91 -4.36
N GLY A 191 -23.51 -3.59 -4.20
CA GLY A 191 -24.17 -2.65 -5.12
C GLY A 191 -23.14 -1.78 -5.81
N GLU A 192 -23.12 -0.49 -5.47
CA GLU A 192 -22.23 0.52 -6.08
C GLU A 192 -21.15 0.98 -5.08
N ALA A 193 -20.03 1.46 -5.61
CA ALA A 193 -18.95 2.07 -4.84
C ALA A 193 -18.56 3.41 -5.47
N ASP A 194 -18.93 4.51 -4.81
CA ASP A 194 -18.67 5.86 -5.29
C ASP A 194 -17.46 6.47 -4.59
N LEU A 195 -16.47 6.90 -5.39
CA LEU A 195 -15.32 7.67 -4.91
C LEU A 195 -15.38 9.10 -5.46
N SER A 196 -15.87 10.02 -4.64
CA SER A 196 -16.00 11.43 -5.00
C SER A 196 -14.92 12.29 -4.33
N VAL A 197 -14.16 13.05 -5.12
CA VAL A 197 -13.10 13.94 -4.62
C VAL A 197 -13.23 15.33 -5.25
N VAL A 198 -13.37 16.36 -4.42
CA VAL A 198 -13.64 17.74 -4.88
C VAL A 198 -12.43 18.40 -5.54
N LYS A 199 -11.21 18.06 -5.12
CA LYS A 199 -9.98 18.72 -5.59
C LYS A 199 -9.16 17.81 -6.49
N ARG A 200 -8.47 16.82 -5.90
CA ARG A 200 -7.53 15.95 -6.62
C ARG A 200 -7.58 14.54 -6.07
N LEU A 201 -7.84 13.58 -6.95
CA LEU A 201 -7.62 12.16 -6.69
C LEU A 201 -6.20 11.79 -7.14
N PHE A 202 -5.44 11.11 -6.28
CA PHE A 202 -4.14 10.53 -6.60
C PHE A 202 -4.19 9.03 -6.30
N ILE A 203 -3.80 8.21 -7.27
CA ILE A 203 -3.69 6.76 -7.15
C ILE A 203 -2.24 6.39 -7.46
N GLY A 204 -1.48 6.02 -6.43
CA GLY A 204 -0.10 5.56 -6.55
C GLY A 204 -0.02 4.07 -6.25
N VAL A 205 0.55 3.29 -7.17
CA VAL A 205 0.74 1.84 -7.03
C VAL A 205 2.22 1.49 -7.18
N GLY A 206 2.72 0.57 -6.36
CA GLY A 206 4.14 0.20 -6.37
C GLY A 206 4.51 -0.86 -7.42
N GLN A 207 3.55 -1.69 -7.85
CA GLN A 207 3.82 -2.84 -8.74
C GLN A 207 2.92 -2.84 -9.97
N GLY A 208 1.61 -2.71 -9.81
CA GLY A 208 0.68 -2.73 -10.93
C GLY A 208 -0.68 -2.12 -10.58
N LEU A 209 -1.36 -1.61 -11.61
CA LEU A 209 -2.75 -1.16 -11.56
C LEU A 209 -3.55 -2.03 -12.55
N SER A 210 -4.56 -2.74 -12.05
CA SER A 210 -5.48 -3.51 -12.87
C SER A 210 -6.90 -2.96 -12.74
N LEU A 211 -7.50 -2.60 -13.87
CA LEU A 211 -8.88 -2.12 -13.96
C LEU A 211 -9.68 -3.09 -14.82
N PHE A 212 -10.65 -3.76 -14.21
CA PHE A 212 -11.45 -4.78 -14.87
C PHE A 212 -12.94 -4.46 -14.74
N VAL A 213 -13.67 -4.52 -15.86
CA VAL A 213 -15.12 -4.38 -15.89
C VAL A 213 -15.72 -5.55 -16.67
N ARG A 214 -16.64 -6.28 -16.03
CA ARG A 214 -17.25 -7.49 -16.60
C ARG A 214 -18.26 -7.21 -17.72
N LYS A 215 -19.02 -6.10 -17.64
CA LYS A 215 -20.22 -5.89 -18.47
C LYS A 215 -20.27 -4.56 -19.22
N LEU A 216 -20.24 -3.42 -18.49
CA LEU A 216 -20.61 -2.10 -19.06
C LEU A 216 -19.41 -1.30 -19.63
N GLY A 217 -18.20 -1.85 -19.59
CA GLY A 217 -16.99 -1.19 -20.10
C GLY A 217 -16.42 -0.11 -19.18
N ILE A 218 -15.36 0.56 -19.65
CA ILE A 218 -14.63 1.61 -18.93
C ILE A 218 -14.86 2.95 -19.64
N GLN A 219 -15.20 3.99 -18.87
CA GLN A 219 -15.27 5.38 -19.36
C GLN A 219 -14.19 6.21 -18.66
N MET A 220 -13.34 6.87 -19.46
CA MET A 220 -12.31 7.79 -18.99
C MET A 220 -12.48 9.13 -19.69
N ILE A 221 -13.08 10.10 -19.01
CA ILE A 221 -13.51 11.37 -19.59
C ILE A 221 -12.93 12.53 -18.78
N ALA A 222 -12.31 13.49 -19.46
CA ALA A 222 -11.94 14.79 -18.89
C ALA A 222 -12.83 15.87 -19.53
N ASN A 223 -13.64 16.57 -18.73
CA ASN A 223 -14.47 17.68 -19.22
C ASN A 223 -13.60 18.87 -19.66
N GLN A 224 -12.49 19.10 -18.96
CA GLN A 224 -11.49 20.11 -19.28
C GLN A 224 -10.10 19.56 -18.95
N GLY A 225 -9.10 20.07 -19.65
CA GLY A 225 -7.72 19.64 -19.50
C GLY A 225 -7.37 18.42 -20.37
N ALA A 226 -6.08 18.23 -20.60
CA ALA A 226 -5.58 17.18 -21.46
C ALA A 226 -5.61 15.81 -20.76
N VAL A 227 -5.98 14.77 -21.52
CA VAL A 227 -5.77 13.38 -21.12
C VAL A 227 -4.41 12.92 -21.65
N SER A 228 -3.57 12.37 -20.77
CA SER A 228 -2.27 11.81 -21.13
C SER A 228 -2.16 10.38 -20.63
N VAL A 229 -1.90 9.44 -21.54
CA VAL A 229 -1.62 8.04 -21.24
C VAL A 229 -0.22 7.74 -21.76
N GLN A 230 0.64 7.12 -20.94
CA GLN A 230 2.04 6.88 -21.29
C GLN A 230 2.52 5.54 -20.73
N ALA A 231 3.26 4.79 -21.55
CA ALA A 231 4.15 3.72 -21.10
C ALA A 231 5.59 4.22 -21.25
N GLN A 232 6.21 4.68 -20.17
CA GLN A 232 7.47 5.43 -20.24
C GLN A 232 8.70 4.55 -20.49
N ASN A 233 8.65 3.29 -20.10
CA ASN A 233 9.76 2.34 -20.21
C ASN A 233 9.34 0.99 -20.82
N ASP A 234 8.12 0.90 -21.36
CA ASP A 234 7.58 -0.34 -21.90
C ASP A 234 6.55 -0.06 -23.02
N ARG A 235 5.96 -1.12 -23.56
CA ARG A 235 4.97 -1.10 -24.62
C ARG A 235 3.63 -0.57 -24.13
N MET A 236 2.99 0.25 -24.96
CA MET A 236 1.56 0.53 -24.89
C MET A 236 0.81 -0.35 -25.89
N GLU A 237 -0.31 -0.94 -25.46
CA GLU A 237 -1.17 -1.77 -26.31
C GLU A 237 -2.62 -1.30 -26.19
N LEU A 238 -3.27 -1.07 -27.35
CA LEU A 238 -4.69 -0.75 -27.45
C LEU A 238 -5.31 -1.78 -28.40
N ILE A 239 -6.22 -2.61 -27.89
CA ILE A 239 -6.86 -3.68 -28.65
C ILE A 239 -8.38 -3.54 -28.53
N ALA A 240 -9.06 -3.64 -29.66
CA ALA A 240 -10.51 -3.78 -29.73
C ALA A 240 -10.87 -4.99 -30.61
N ARG A 241 -11.85 -5.79 -30.19
CA ARG A 241 -12.38 -6.91 -31.00
C ARG A 241 -13.20 -6.41 -32.20
N HIS A 242 -13.80 -5.24 -32.06
CA HIS A 242 -14.62 -4.60 -33.08
C HIS A 242 -13.85 -3.40 -33.68
N GLY A 243 -14.46 -2.22 -33.72
CA GLY A 243 -13.80 -1.01 -34.20
C GLY A 243 -12.85 -0.40 -33.18
N LEU A 244 -11.85 0.34 -33.69
CA LEU A 244 -11.02 1.28 -32.96
C LEU A 244 -11.08 2.62 -33.69
N ASP A 245 -11.68 3.62 -33.06
CA ASP A 245 -11.80 4.97 -33.61
C ASP A 245 -10.76 5.90 -32.96
N ILE A 246 -9.98 6.60 -33.78
CA ILE A 246 -9.04 7.64 -33.37
C ILE A 246 -9.43 8.91 -34.12
N THR A 247 -10.03 9.86 -33.40
CA THR A 247 -10.65 11.04 -34.00
C THR A 247 -10.21 12.30 -33.27
N SER A 248 -9.75 13.29 -34.04
CA SER A 248 -9.69 14.69 -33.62
C SER A 248 -10.80 15.44 -34.35
N THR A 249 -11.68 16.12 -33.61
CA THR A 249 -12.88 16.76 -34.19
C THR A 249 -12.62 18.16 -34.71
N GLU A 250 -11.61 18.85 -34.17
CA GLU A 250 -11.33 20.26 -34.45
C GLU A 250 -9.90 20.49 -34.95
N ASP A 251 -9.02 19.49 -34.84
CA ASP A 251 -7.58 19.65 -35.09
C ASP A 251 -6.96 18.37 -35.69
N GLU A 252 -5.64 18.24 -35.65
CA GLU A 252 -4.87 17.16 -36.27
C GLU A 252 -4.67 15.89 -35.42
N ILE A 253 -4.28 14.80 -36.10
CA ILE A 253 -3.82 13.55 -35.47
C ILE A 253 -2.34 13.37 -35.82
N HIS A 254 -1.47 13.34 -34.80
CA HIS A 254 -0.05 13.03 -34.99
C HIS A 254 0.25 11.59 -34.61
N ILE A 255 0.75 10.82 -35.58
CA ILE A 255 1.31 9.49 -35.34
C ILE A 255 2.79 9.57 -35.71
N THR A 256 3.66 9.54 -34.70
CA THR A 256 5.11 9.68 -34.88
C THR A 256 5.81 8.46 -34.30
N ALA A 257 6.72 7.85 -35.05
CA ALA A 257 7.58 6.77 -34.57
C ALA A 257 9.04 7.07 -34.93
N LYS A 258 9.96 6.75 -34.01
CA LYS A 258 11.40 6.91 -34.25
C LYS A 258 11.94 5.93 -35.31
N LYS A 259 11.38 4.72 -35.38
CA LYS A 259 11.88 3.64 -36.24
C LYS A 259 11.00 3.38 -37.46
N LYS A 260 9.72 3.07 -37.24
CA LYS A 260 8.81 2.66 -38.31
C LYS A 260 7.35 2.84 -37.92
N ILE A 261 6.52 3.28 -38.86
CA ILE A 261 5.05 3.19 -38.80
C ILE A 261 4.60 2.12 -39.80
N THR A 262 3.64 1.28 -39.42
CA THR A 262 3.00 0.30 -40.32
C THR A 262 1.50 0.32 -40.10
N LEU A 263 0.75 0.60 -41.17
CA LEU A 263 -0.70 0.52 -41.21
C LEU A 263 -1.06 -0.66 -42.12
N ASN A 264 -1.80 -1.64 -41.61
CA ASN A 264 -2.15 -2.86 -42.36
C ASN A 264 -3.65 -3.14 -42.25
N GLY A 265 -4.29 -3.48 -43.37
CA GLY A 265 -5.67 -3.94 -43.43
C GLY A 265 -5.84 -5.00 -44.51
N GLY A 266 -6.32 -6.19 -44.13
CA GLY A 266 -6.63 -7.27 -45.07
C GLY A 266 -5.44 -7.72 -45.94
N GLY A 267 -4.20 -7.50 -45.50
CA GLY A 267 -2.98 -7.80 -46.26
C GLY A 267 -2.45 -6.65 -47.14
N SER A 268 -3.24 -5.59 -47.36
CA SER A 268 -2.72 -4.34 -47.93
C SER A 268 -2.11 -3.48 -46.83
N TYR A 269 -1.05 -2.74 -47.13
CA TYR A 269 -0.35 -1.96 -46.10
C TYR A 269 0.33 -0.69 -46.63
N LEU A 270 0.57 0.24 -45.70
CA LEU A 270 1.44 1.39 -45.85
C LEU A 270 2.49 1.35 -44.75
N SER A 271 3.77 1.44 -45.10
CA SER A 271 4.85 1.52 -44.14
C SER A 271 5.79 2.70 -44.41
N LEU A 272 6.22 3.33 -43.32
CA LEU A 272 7.07 4.52 -43.32
C LEU A 272 8.28 4.22 -42.43
N ASP A 273 9.47 4.23 -43.01
CA ASP A 273 10.75 4.10 -42.30
C ASP A 273 11.72 5.23 -42.70
N GLU A 274 12.93 5.24 -42.14
CA GLU A 274 13.91 6.34 -42.32
C GLU A 274 14.24 6.65 -43.80
N CYS A 275 14.18 5.64 -44.67
CA CYS A 275 14.64 5.76 -46.06
C CYS A 275 13.56 5.48 -47.09
N ARG A 276 12.35 5.03 -46.68
CA ARG A 276 11.38 4.47 -47.61
C ARG A 276 9.93 4.67 -47.17
N ILE A 277 9.11 4.99 -48.15
CA ILE A 277 7.65 4.87 -48.12
C ILE A 277 7.29 3.65 -48.97
N GLU A 278 6.64 2.64 -48.37
CA GLU A 278 6.22 1.42 -49.05
C GLU A 278 4.70 1.26 -48.96
N SER A 279 4.02 1.30 -50.10
CA SER A 279 2.58 1.06 -50.23
C SER A 279 2.38 -0.23 -51.03
N GLY A 280 1.97 -1.31 -50.37
CA GLY A 280 1.85 -2.65 -50.96
C GLY A 280 0.43 -3.19 -50.93
N THR A 281 0.00 -3.82 -52.02
CA THR A 281 -1.27 -4.56 -52.10
C THR A 281 -1.14 -5.70 -53.12
N ALA A 282 -1.93 -6.77 -52.94
CA ALA A 282 -2.03 -7.88 -53.90
C ALA A 282 -3.10 -7.67 -54.97
N GLY A 283 -3.96 -6.66 -54.80
CA GLY A 283 -5.02 -6.29 -55.75
C GLY A 283 -4.71 -4.96 -56.45
N ASP A 284 -5.76 -4.30 -56.90
CA ASP A 284 -5.63 -3.01 -57.59
C ASP A 284 -5.24 -1.89 -56.62
N HIS A 285 -4.28 -1.05 -57.02
CA HIS A 285 -3.93 0.19 -56.32
C HIS A 285 -4.62 1.40 -56.98
N ASN A 286 -5.81 1.75 -56.49
CA ASN A 286 -6.60 2.83 -57.07
C ASN A 286 -6.26 4.20 -56.46
N VAL A 287 -5.63 5.07 -57.25
CA VAL A 287 -5.34 6.47 -56.88
C VAL A 287 -6.34 7.39 -57.59
N LYS A 288 -7.15 8.13 -56.82
CA LYS A 288 -8.10 9.11 -57.35
C LYS A 288 -7.70 10.51 -56.89
N ALA A 289 -7.21 11.34 -57.81
CA ALA A 289 -6.74 12.69 -57.52
C ALA A 289 -7.11 13.68 -58.65
N ALA A 290 -7.37 14.93 -58.28
CA ALA A 290 -7.57 16.02 -59.25
C ALA A 290 -6.24 16.46 -59.91
N HIS A 291 -5.12 16.28 -59.21
CA HIS A 291 -3.76 16.55 -59.67
C HIS A 291 -2.82 15.50 -59.09
N PHE A 292 -1.89 14.97 -59.90
CA PHE A 292 -0.90 13.99 -59.46
C PHE A 292 0.42 14.25 -60.17
N GLU A 293 1.46 14.56 -59.40
CA GLU A 293 2.81 14.82 -59.91
C GLU A 293 3.85 14.23 -58.95
N TYR A 294 5.01 13.85 -59.49
CA TYR A 294 6.18 13.50 -58.68
C TYR A 294 7.11 14.71 -58.63
N SER A 295 7.15 15.40 -57.48
CA SER A 295 8.11 16.47 -57.19
C SER A 295 9.40 15.91 -56.57
N GLY A 296 10.44 16.74 -56.47
CA GLY A 296 11.72 16.35 -55.88
C GLY A 296 11.60 15.92 -54.41
N PRO A 297 12.64 15.27 -53.83
CA PRO A 297 12.58 14.74 -52.48
C PRO A 297 12.43 15.84 -51.42
N ALA A 298 11.68 15.54 -50.35
CA ALA A 298 11.54 16.36 -49.16
C ALA A 298 11.78 15.52 -47.90
N SER A 299 12.15 16.14 -46.78
CA SER A 299 12.40 15.47 -45.51
C SER A 299 11.84 16.28 -44.35
N MET A 300 11.25 15.61 -43.37
CA MET A 300 10.78 16.19 -42.12
C MET A 300 11.32 15.34 -40.97
N LYS A 301 11.99 15.97 -40.00
CA LYS A 301 12.50 15.25 -38.83
C LYS A 301 11.34 14.94 -37.88
N ALA A 302 11.14 13.66 -37.58
CA ALA A 302 10.25 13.21 -36.53
C ALA A 302 10.80 13.65 -35.15
N THR A 303 10.32 14.78 -34.63
CA THR A 303 10.64 15.22 -33.27
C THR A 303 9.61 14.63 -32.30
N HIS A 304 10.05 13.74 -31.41
CA HIS A 304 9.25 13.26 -30.29
C HIS A 304 9.64 14.04 -29.03
N ARG A 305 8.68 14.29 -28.12
CA ARG A 305 8.97 14.95 -26.83
C ARG A 305 9.81 14.00 -25.99
N ASP A 306 10.99 14.42 -25.53
CA ASP A 306 11.83 13.54 -24.70
C ASP A 306 11.02 13.04 -23.50
N TYR A 307 11.04 11.73 -23.27
CA TYR A 307 10.45 11.17 -22.05
C TYR A 307 11.11 11.82 -20.84
N PRO A 308 10.35 12.13 -19.77
CA PRO A 308 10.96 12.61 -18.54
C PRO A 308 12.01 11.60 -18.09
N GLN A 309 13.27 12.04 -18.01
CA GLN A 309 14.35 11.17 -17.54
C GLN A 309 13.98 10.66 -16.13
N SER A 310 14.12 9.35 -15.92
CA SER A 310 13.80 8.70 -14.64
C SER A 310 14.29 9.52 -13.44
N LEU A 311 13.38 9.85 -12.53
CA LEU A 311 13.61 10.72 -11.38
C LEU A 311 14.40 10.04 -10.24
N SER A 312 14.66 8.73 -10.34
CA SER A 312 15.51 8.00 -9.39
C SER A 312 16.77 7.48 -10.07
N LYS A 313 17.70 8.40 -10.35
CA LYS A 313 19.09 8.02 -10.61
C LYS A 313 19.73 7.68 -9.26
N GLN A 314 19.99 6.41 -9.01
CA GLN A 314 20.88 6.02 -7.92
C GLN A 314 22.30 6.01 -8.45
N THR A 315 23.21 6.77 -7.85
CA THR A 315 24.60 6.75 -8.30
C THR A 315 25.30 5.53 -7.73
N LEU A 316 25.66 4.57 -8.59
CA LEU A 316 26.57 3.49 -8.25
C LEU A 316 28.00 3.99 -8.36
N ARG A 317 28.80 3.70 -7.34
CA ARG A 317 30.24 3.98 -7.33
C ARG A 317 31.01 2.68 -7.45
N PHE A 318 31.69 2.51 -8.57
CA PHE A 318 32.54 1.36 -8.84
C PHE A 318 34.01 1.76 -8.74
N ASN A 319 34.79 1.11 -7.89
CA ASN A 319 36.22 1.39 -7.76
C ASN A 319 37.01 0.43 -8.67
N VAL A 320 37.76 0.97 -9.63
CA VAL A 320 38.54 0.21 -10.62
C VAL A 320 40.01 0.21 -10.22
N SER A 321 40.43 -0.79 -9.44
CA SER A 321 41.82 -0.96 -9.00
C SER A 321 42.64 -1.80 -9.99
N GLN A 322 43.95 -1.56 -10.05
CA GLN A 322 44.88 -2.34 -10.89
C GLN A 322 45.05 -3.78 -10.42
N ALA A 323 44.89 -4.05 -9.13
CA ALA A 323 44.86 -5.39 -8.57
C ALA A 323 43.88 -5.45 -7.38
N PRO A 324 43.36 -6.64 -7.01
CA PRO A 324 42.34 -6.78 -5.96
C PRO A 324 42.82 -6.29 -4.58
N ASN A 325 44.14 -6.25 -4.36
CA ASN A 325 44.77 -5.94 -3.07
C ASN A 325 45.55 -4.61 -3.12
N ALA A 326 45.60 -3.95 -4.28
CA ALA A 326 46.41 -2.76 -4.46
C ALA A 326 45.70 -1.55 -3.86
N ASN A 327 46.06 -1.22 -2.62
CA ASN A 327 45.58 0.00 -2.00
C ASN A 327 46.28 1.19 -2.68
N ARG A 328 45.55 1.89 -3.56
CA ARG A 328 45.92 3.15 -4.25
C ARG A 328 46.59 3.07 -5.63
N GLN A 329 46.77 1.89 -6.25
CA GLN A 329 47.12 1.83 -7.69
C GLN A 329 45.85 1.76 -8.54
N VAL A 330 45.54 2.87 -9.18
CA VAL A 330 44.35 3.07 -10.01
C VAL A 330 44.72 3.23 -11.48
N TRP A 331 43.80 2.93 -12.38
CA TRP A 331 43.99 3.10 -13.82
C TRP A 331 43.81 4.55 -14.27
N ALA A 332 44.48 5.50 -13.62
CA ALA A 332 44.38 6.92 -13.96
C ALA A 332 44.82 7.17 -15.41
N GLY A 333 44.01 7.90 -16.18
CA GLY A 333 44.26 8.16 -17.60
C GLY A 333 43.84 7.04 -18.55
N MET A 334 43.28 5.93 -18.04
CA MET A 334 42.85 4.80 -18.88
C MET A 334 41.50 5.09 -19.55
N PRO A 335 41.40 5.08 -20.89
CA PRO A 335 40.11 5.21 -21.56
C PRO A 335 39.28 3.93 -21.39
N TYR A 336 37.96 4.11 -21.32
CA TYR A 336 37.01 3.03 -21.15
C TYR A 336 35.71 3.28 -21.92
N THR A 337 35.03 2.18 -22.24
CA THR A 337 33.65 2.16 -22.72
C THR A 337 32.80 1.35 -21.73
N LEU A 338 31.76 1.99 -21.21
CA LEU A 338 30.78 1.39 -20.31
C LEU A 338 29.54 1.00 -21.12
N TYR A 339 29.08 -0.24 -20.95
CA TYR A 339 27.86 -0.77 -21.52
C TYR A 339 26.83 -1.05 -20.43
N ALA A 340 25.55 -0.82 -20.72
CA ALA A 340 24.40 -1.21 -19.91
C ALA A 340 23.55 -2.21 -20.72
N ASP A 341 23.36 -3.43 -20.21
CA ASP A 341 22.61 -4.51 -20.90
C ASP A 341 23.04 -4.74 -22.37
N GLY A 342 24.32 -4.53 -22.66
CA GLY A 342 24.92 -4.69 -23.99
C GLY A 342 24.88 -3.45 -24.89
N ALA A 343 24.12 -2.41 -24.53
CA ALA A 343 24.13 -1.13 -25.23
C ALA A 343 25.22 -0.20 -24.66
N GLU A 344 25.89 0.56 -25.53
CA GLU A 344 26.91 1.52 -25.10
C GLU A 344 26.26 2.66 -24.30
N LEU A 345 26.71 2.84 -23.07
CA LEU A 345 26.19 3.85 -22.14
C LEU A 345 27.06 5.11 -22.12
N LYS A 346 28.38 4.94 -22.03
CA LYS A 346 29.32 6.06 -21.87
C LYS A 346 30.74 5.68 -22.25
N GLN A 347 31.45 6.58 -22.93
CA GLN A 347 32.90 6.54 -23.06
C GLN A 347 33.54 7.59 -22.15
N GLY A 348 34.71 7.29 -21.61
CA GLY A 348 35.41 8.22 -20.71
C GLY A 348 36.85 7.81 -20.45
N VAL A 349 37.51 8.58 -19.58
CA VAL A 349 38.85 8.30 -19.08
C VAL A 349 38.77 8.24 -17.56
N LEU A 350 39.32 7.19 -16.97
CA LEU A 350 39.37 7.05 -15.52
C LEU A 350 40.26 8.13 -14.92
N ASP A 351 39.79 8.78 -13.86
CA ASP A 351 40.53 9.82 -13.17
C ASP A 351 41.52 9.24 -12.15
N ALA A 352 42.27 10.13 -11.47
CA ALA A 352 43.22 9.73 -10.42
C ALA A 352 42.56 9.14 -9.16
N SER A 353 41.22 9.14 -9.06
CA SER A 353 40.49 8.48 -7.98
C SER A 353 40.23 7.00 -8.27
N GLY A 354 40.29 6.59 -9.54
CA GLY A 354 39.93 5.24 -9.99
C GLY A 354 38.44 4.91 -9.78
N GLN A 355 37.59 5.91 -9.55
CA GLN A 355 36.17 5.72 -9.32
C GLN A 355 35.39 5.96 -10.61
N LEU A 356 34.52 5.01 -10.93
CA LEU A 356 33.53 5.14 -11.97
C LEU A 356 32.17 5.36 -11.33
N LEU A 357 31.60 6.55 -11.56
CA LEU A 357 30.23 6.87 -11.19
C LEU A 357 29.29 6.49 -12.32
N ILE A 358 28.30 5.67 -12.01
CA ILE A 358 27.27 5.20 -12.93
C ILE A 358 25.93 5.69 -12.40
N ASP A 359 25.23 6.50 -13.20
CA ASP A 359 23.84 6.86 -12.93
C ASP A 359 22.96 5.65 -13.23
N HIS A 360 22.70 4.85 -12.20
CA HIS A 360 21.97 3.60 -12.33
C HIS A 360 20.48 3.85 -12.53
N GLN A 361 19.92 3.14 -13.52
CA GLN A 361 18.49 3.06 -13.77
C GLN A 361 17.99 1.70 -13.26
N VAL A 362 16.92 1.71 -12.45
CA VAL A 362 16.38 0.53 -11.76
C VAL A 362 16.05 -0.65 -12.70
N VAL A 363 15.85 -0.38 -14.00
CA VAL A 363 15.56 -1.39 -15.02
C VAL A 363 16.79 -2.08 -15.61
N THR A 364 18.01 -1.57 -15.37
CA THR A 364 19.26 -2.11 -15.94
C THR A 364 19.71 -3.36 -15.19
N ARG A 365 19.96 -4.48 -15.91
CA ARG A 365 20.27 -5.79 -15.32
C ARG A 365 21.78 -6.01 -15.10
N GLY A 366 22.63 -5.33 -15.85
CA GLY A 366 24.07 -5.38 -15.63
C GLY A 366 24.85 -4.34 -16.42
N TYR A 367 26.03 -4.01 -15.92
CA TYR A 367 27.00 -3.18 -16.62
C TYR A 367 28.22 -3.98 -17.04
N ARG A 368 28.84 -3.56 -18.14
CA ARG A 368 30.12 -4.09 -18.59
C ARG A 368 31.06 -2.94 -18.91
N LEU A 369 32.17 -2.85 -18.20
CA LEU A 369 33.22 -1.87 -18.43
C LEU A 369 34.34 -2.52 -19.26
N VAL A 370 34.66 -1.96 -20.42
CA VAL A 370 35.77 -2.41 -21.27
C VAL A 370 36.81 -1.30 -21.33
N MET A 371 38.03 -1.58 -20.87
CA MET A 371 39.14 -0.64 -20.95
C MET A 371 39.96 -0.87 -22.22
N THR A 372 40.62 0.17 -22.74
CA THR A 372 41.39 0.08 -23.99
C THR A 372 42.58 -0.87 -23.91
N ASN A 373 43.09 -1.14 -22.70
CA ASN A 373 44.12 -2.15 -22.47
C ASN A 373 43.61 -3.61 -22.51
N GLY A 374 42.32 -3.82 -22.84
CA GLY A 374 41.69 -5.14 -22.99
C GLY A 374 41.06 -5.70 -21.71
N VAL A 375 41.26 -5.06 -20.56
CA VAL A 375 40.65 -5.51 -19.30
C VAL A 375 39.16 -5.20 -19.30
N THR A 376 38.35 -6.19 -18.93
CA THR A 376 36.89 -6.08 -18.90
C THR A 376 36.36 -6.42 -17.51
N TYR A 377 35.49 -5.56 -16.96
CA TYR A 377 34.74 -5.83 -15.74
C TYR A 377 33.26 -6.06 -16.06
N GLN A 378 32.69 -7.13 -15.52
CA GLN A 378 31.24 -7.33 -15.49
C GLN A 378 30.73 -6.93 -14.11
N ILE A 379 29.76 -6.02 -14.08
CA ILE A 379 29.15 -5.48 -12.87
C ILE A 379 27.69 -5.95 -12.90
N PRO A 380 27.38 -7.13 -12.33
CA PRO A 380 26.00 -7.60 -12.26
C PRO A 380 25.19 -6.68 -11.34
N VAL A 381 23.96 -6.36 -11.74
CA VAL A 381 23.01 -5.65 -10.87
C VAL A 381 21.91 -6.65 -10.48
N PRO A 382 22.06 -7.35 -9.35
CA PRO A 382 21.04 -8.27 -8.88
C PRO A 382 19.83 -7.48 -8.34
N THR A 383 18.62 -7.84 -8.79
CA THR A 383 17.37 -7.31 -8.21
C THR A 383 17.08 -7.94 -6.84
N ASP A 384 17.56 -9.16 -6.60
CA ASP A 384 17.42 -9.89 -5.34
C ASP A 384 18.67 -10.72 -5.00
N TYR A 385 19.07 -10.74 -3.73
CA TYR A 385 20.12 -11.62 -3.22
C TYR A 385 19.53 -12.98 -2.83
N ARG A 386 20.11 -14.09 -3.32
CA ARG A 386 19.70 -15.45 -2.91
C ARG A 386 19.92 -15.73 -1.41
N ASN A 387 20.81 -14.99 -0.76
CA ASN A 387 21.06 -15.05 0.69
C ASN A 387 21.39 -13.62 1.19
N ALA A 388 20.50 -13.05 2.01
CA ALA A 388 20.58 -11.68 2.48
C ALA A 388 21.77 -11.42 3.44
N GLU A 389 22.17 -12.40 4.26
CA GLU A 389 23.30 -12.25 5.18
C GLU A 389 24.63 -12.09 4.43
N GLN A 390 24.75 -12.74 3.27
CA GLN A 390 25.94 -12.67 2.41
C GLN A 390 25.97 -11.43 1.51
N ALA A 391 24.85 -10.70 1.39
CA ALA A 391 24.76 -9.49 0.57
C ALA A 391 25.71 -8.41 1.07
N GLN A 392 25.88 -8.27 2.39
CA GLN A 392 26.77 -7.27 2.98
C GLN A 392 28.24 -7.50 2.61
N LEU A 393 28.71 -8.76 2.67
CA LEU A 393 30.09 -9.12 2.32
C LEU A 393 30.32 -9.02 0.81
N ALA A 394 29.35 -9.45 -0.01
CA ALA A 394 29.44 -9.31 -1.47
C ALA A 394 29.48 -7.83 -1.92
N ASN A 395 28.71 -6.96 -1.28
CA ASN A 395 28.71 -5.51 -1.54
C ASN A 395 30.02 -4.82 -1.15
N ARG A 396 30.81 -5.42 -0.24
CA ARG A 396 32.17 -4.96 0.11
C ARG A 396 33.22 -5.43 -0.90
N GLY A 397 32.82 -6.07 -2.01
CA GLY A 397 33.72 -6.54 -3.07
C GLY A 397 34.31 -7.93 -2.84
N LEU A 398 33.85 -8.67 -1.82
CA LEU A 398 34.27 -10.06 -1.58
C LEU A 398 33.51 -11.01 -2.51
N HIS A 399 33.90 -10.98 -3.78
CA HIS A 399 33.34 -11.86 -4.81
C HIS A 399 33.79 -13.31 -4.60
N ASN A 400 32.96 -14.26 -5.03
CA ASN A 400 33.32 -15.67 -4.96
C ASN A 400 34.32 -16.00 -6.08
N HIS A 401 35.49 -16.51 -5.73
CA HIS A 401 36.40 -17.13 -6.68
C HIS A 401 36.72 -18.56 -6.24
N PRO A 402 36.22 -19.58 -6.95
CA PRO A 402 36.71 -20.94 -6.78
C PRO A 402 38.03 -21.09 -7.54
N SER A 403 39.17 -20.93 -6.84
CA SER A 403 40.44 -21.43 -7.36
C SER A 403 40.60 -22.90 -7.00
N GLN A 404 41.12 -23.73 -7.92
CA GLN A 404 41.59 -25.06 -7.54
C GLN A 404 42.75 -24.90 -6.56
N ALA A 405 42.58 -25.38 -5.33
CA ALA A 405 43.62 -25.35 -4.32
C ALA A 405 44.72 -26.36 -4.66
N HIS A 406 45.98 -25.97 -4.41
CA HIS A 406 47.12 -26.89 -4.43
C HIS A 406 46.94 -27.97 -3.34
N ALA A 407 47.47 -29.17 -3.56
CA ALA A 407 47.18 -30.37 -2.76
C ALA A 407 47.46 -30.28 -1.24
N GLU A 408 48.15 -29.23 -0.79
CA GLU A 408 48.57 -29.03 0.61
C GLU A 408 47.73 -27.97 1.37
N VAL A 409 46.69 -27.38 0.76
CA VAL A 409 45.84 -26.38 1.42
C VAL A 409 44.43 -26.94 1.65
N SER A 410 43.99 -27.01 2.91
CA SER A 410 42.64 -27.43 3.27
C SER A 410 41.59 -26.45 2.71
N GLN A 411 40.62 -26.97 1.98
CA GLN A 411 39.51 -26.16 1.48
C GLN A 411 38.54 -25.81 2.62
N PRO A 412 38.01 -24.58 2.66
CA PRO A 412 36.95 -24.23 3.60
C PRO A 412 35.70 -25.06 3.32
N THR A 413 35.02 -25.46 4.40
CA THR A 413 33.85 -26.35 4.40
C THR A 413 32.59 -25.75 3.78
N SER A 414 32.51 -24.42 3.67
CA SER A 414 31.40 -23.72 3.02
C SER A 414 31.80 -22.37 2.41
N HIS A 415 30.99 -21.88 1.47
CA HIS A 415 31.17 -20.58 0.83
C HIS A 415 31.13 -19.39 1.82
N THR A 416 30.40 -19.55 2.92
CA THR A 416 30.29 -18.56 4.00
C THR A 416 31.59 -18.46 4.78
N ASP A 417 32.23 -19.59 5.08
CA ASP A 417 33.47 -19.65 5.86
C ASP A 417 34.64 -19.00 5.13
N HIS A 418 34.74 -19.21 3.80
CA HIS A 418 35.81 -18.59 3.00
C HIS A 418 35.75 -17.05 3.02
N ARG A 419 34.56 -16.47 2.86
CA ARG A 419 34.37 -15.00 2.91
C ARG A 419 34.57 -14.45 4.31
N GLY A 420 34.10 -15.18 5.34
CA GLY A 420 34.34 -14.84 6.74
C GLY A 420 35.84 -14.79 7.05
N LEU A 421 36.59 -15.84 6.72
CA LEU A 421 38.05 -15.91 6.91
C LEU A 421 38.78 -14.75 6.22
N TYR A 422 38.42 -14.43 4.97
CA TYR A 422 39.05 -13.34 4.22
C TYR A 422 38.71 -11.95 4.80
N ALA A 423 37.48 -11.76 5.27
CA ALA A 423 37.06 -10.54 5.94
C ALA A 423 37.86 -10.32 7.25
N THR A 424 38.05 -11.37 8.05
CA THR A 424 38.85 -11.31 9.29
C THR A 424 40.30 -10.94 9.02
N VAL A 425 40.90 -11.45 7.93
CA VAL A 425 42.28 -11.09 7.54
C VAL A 425 42.37 -9.63 7.09
N MET A 426 41.35 -9.09 6.42
CA MET A 426 41.30 -7.71 5.92
C MET A 426 40.97 -6.68 7.01
N GLU A 427 40.23 -7.06 8.06
CA GLU A 427 39.90 -6.19 9.20
C GLU A 427 41.03 -6.09 10.24
N GLY A 428 42.03 -6.97 10.17
CA GLY A 428 43.37 -6.77 10.73
C GLY A 428 43.73 -7.72 11.87
N ALA A 429 44.93 -8.30 11.75
CA ALA A 429 45.79 -8.60 12.88
C ALA A 429 46.08 -7.30 13.63
N SER A 430 45.22 -6.94 14.59
CA SER A 430 45.59 -6.04 15.67
C SER A 430 46.22 -6.89 16.77
N ASP A 431 47.55 -7.01 16.74
CA ASP A 431 48.33 -7.55 17.85
C ASP A 431 48.00 -6.78 19.14
N GLN A 432 47.32 -7.44 20.06
CA GLN A 432 47.50 -7.21 21.49
C GLN A 432 48.09 -8.49 22.09
N GLU A 433 49.40 -8.65 21.92
CA GLU A 433 50.18 -9.52 22.79
C GLU A 433 50.46 -8.80 24.12
N GLY A 434 50.04 -9.43 25.21
CA GLY A 434 50.84 -9.52 26.44
C GLY A 434 50.74 -8.38 27.45
N LYS A 435 49.97 -8.62 28.52
CA LYS A 435 50.51 -8.99 29.86
C LYS A 435 49.40 -9.09 30.90
N THR A 436 49.29 -10.28 31.49
CA THR A 436 48.83 -10.54 32.87
C THR A 436 50.00 -10.29 33.85
N PRO A 437 49.79 -10.10 35.16
CA PRO A 437 48.53 -9.91 35.91
C PRO A 437 48.18 -8.46 36.23
#